data_AF-A0A941MHZ3-F1
#
_entry.id   AF-A0A941MHZ3-F1
#
_cell.length_a   1.000
_cell.length_b   1.000
_cell.length_c   1.000
_cell.angle_alpha   90.00
_cell.angle_beta   90.00
_cell.angle_gamma   90.00
#
_symmetry.space_group_name_H-M   'P 1'
#
loop_
_entity.id
_entity.type
_entity.pdbx_description
1 polymer ?
#
loop_
_entity_poly.entity_id
_entity_poly.type
_entity_poly.pdbx_seq_one_letter_code
_entity_poly.pdbx_strand_id
1 'polypeptide(L)' 'MTPPRIVLDLEASLRGIPAVCAGETVDRFFESVKPDILSISSNEIKTALNAALRTANL' A
#
# COMPACT_ATOMS: atom_id res chain seq x y z
N MET A 1 -16.04 -9.17 -9.88
CA MET A 1 -15.65 -9.21 -8.45
C MET A 1 -15.29 -7.79 -8.05
N THR A 2 -15.94 -7.24 -7.02
CA THR A 2 -15.59 -5.91 -6.49
C THR A 2 -14.34 -6.04 -5.61
N PRO A 3 -13.38 -5.11 -5.67
CA PRO A 3 -12.21 -5.14 -4.79
C PRO A 3 -12.65 -5.15 -3.31
N PRO A 4 -11.95 -5.87 -2.42
CA PRO A 4 -12.14 -5.73 -0.99
C PRO A 4 -12.00 -4.26 -0.60
N ARG A 5 -12.90 -3.74 0.23
CA ARG A 5 -12.94 -2.31 0.61
C ARG A 5 -11.60 -1.81 1.17
N ILE A 6 -10.87 -2.67 1.86
CA ILE A 6 -9.54 -2.39 2.40
C ILE A 6 -8.51 -1.99 1.33
N VAL A 7 -8.65 -2.50 0.10
CA VAL A 7 -7.77 -2.12 -1.02
C VAL A 7 -8.03 -0.68 -1.42
N LEU A 8 -9.31 -0.28 -1.48
CA LEU A 8 -9.69 1.10 -1.78
C LEU A 8 -9.26 2.07 -0.66
N ASP A 9 -9.32 1.62 0.60
CA ASP A 9 -8.86 2.40 1.74
C ASP A 9 -7.33 2.61 1.68
N LEU A 10 -6.56 1.57 1.32
CA LEU A 10 -5.10 1.67 1.11
C LEU A 10 -4.76 2.66 -0.03
N GLU A 11 -5.45 2.55 -1.17
CA GLU A 11 -5.28 3.47 -2.29
C GLU A 11 -5.59 4.92 -1.89
N ALA A 12 -6.64 5.12 -1.09
CA ALA A 12 -6.99 6.43 -0.57
C ALA A 12 -5.90 6.98 0.37
N SER A 13 -5.32 6.15 1.24
CA SER A 13 -4.20 6.54 2.12
C SER A 13 -2.93 6.94 1.37
N LEU A 14 -2.69 6.36 0.18
CA LEU A 14 -1.52 6.67 -0.63
C LEU A 14 -1.70 7.90 -1.53
N ARG A 15 -2.94 8.39 -1.68
CA ARG A 15 -3.23 9.51 -2.59
C ARG A 15 -2.58 10.80 -2.12
N GLY A 16 -1.76 11.41 -2.98
CA GLY A 16 -1.10 12.70 -2.72
C GLY A 16 0.12 12.60 -1.81
N ILE A 17 0.51 11.40 -1.40
CA ILE A 17 1.73 11.17 -0.62
C ILE A 17 2.95 11.15 -1.56
N PRO A 18 4.07 11.82 -1.21
CA PRO A 18 5.31 11.70 -1.96
C PRO A 18 5.75 10.23 -2.06
N ALA A 19 6.26 9.81 -3.23
CA ALA A 19 6.69 8.43 -3.47
C ALA A 19 7.68 7.91 -2.40
N VAL A 20 8.58 8.77 -1.93
CA VAL A 20 9.53 8.50 -0.84
C VAL A 20 8.85 8.12 0.49
N CYS A 21 7.64 8.62 0.75
CA CYS A 21 6.87 8.36 1.97
C CYS A 21 5.89 7.19 1.84
N ALA A 22 5.77 6.59 0.65
CA ALA A 22 4.75 5.57 0.40
C ALA A 22 4.98 4.30 1.22
N GLY A 23 6.25 3.90 1.46
CA GLY A 23 6.57 2.76 2.31
C GLY A 23 6.10 2.92 3.76
N GLU A 24 6.38 4.07 4.37
CA GLU A 24 5.92 4.39 5.73
C GLU A 24 4.39 4.45 5.82
N THR A 25 3.73 4.94 4.76
CA THR A 25 2.26 5.00 4.70
C THR A 25 1.65 3.60 4.65
N VAL A 26 2.25 2.67 3.91
CA VAL A 26 1.84 1.26 3.90
C VAL A 26 2.01 0.64 5.29
N ASP A 27 3.14 0.88 5.96
CA ASP A 27 3.39 0.35 7.30
C ASP A 27 2.34 0.84 8.32
N ARG A 28 2.08 2.16 8.37
CA ARG A 28 1.04 2.73 9.23
C ARG A 28 -0.35 2.20 8.90
N PHE A 29 -0.65 1.99 7.62
CA PHE A 29 -1.92 1.41 7.22
C PHE A 29 -2.06 0.01 7.82
N PHE A 30 -1.07 -0.87 7.62
CA PHE A 30 -1.09 -2.24 8.15
C PHE A 30 -1.08 -2.31 9.69
N GLU A 31 -0.50 -1.34 10.39
CA GLU A 31 -0.62 -1.22 11.86
C GLU A 31 -2.05 -0.86 12.30
N SER A 32 -2.78 -0.10 11.48
CA SER A 32 -4.14 0.35 11.77
C SER A 32 -5.22 -0.69 11.45
N VAL A 33 -4.93 -1.67 10.58
CA VAL A 33 -5.86 -2.74 10.19
C VAL A 33 -5.47 -4.07 10.81
N LYS A 34 -6.46 -4.91 11.12
CA LYS A 34 -6.17 -6.26 11.63
C LYS A 34 -5.38 -7.05 10.57
N PRO A 35 -4.26 -7.71 10.95
CA PRO A 35 -3.34 -8.35 10.02
C PRO A 35 -3.96 -9.48 9.18
N ASP A 36 -5.10 -10.04 9.58
CA ASP A 36 -5.82 -11.11 8.88
C ASP A 36 -6.69 -10.65 7.69
N ILE A 37 -6.83 -9.35 7.45
CA ILE A 37 -7.76 -8.85 6.41
C ILE A 37 -7.17 -8.98 5.00
N LEU A 38 -5.84 -9.05 4.90
CA LEU A 38 -5.12 -9.20 3.64
C LEU A 38 -4.30 -10.49 3.66
N SER A 39 -4.46 -11.34 2.65
CA SER A 39 -3.58 -12.50 2.44
C SER A 39 -2.17 -12.13 1.97
N ILE A 40 -1.85 -10.84 1.93
CA ILE A 40 -0.58 -10.27 1.49
C ILE A 40 0.01 -9.44 2.63
N SER A 41 1.31 -9.58 2.86
CA SER A 41 2.02 -8.84 3.89
C SER A 41 2.33 -7.39 3.47
N SER A 42 2.54 -6.49 4.46
CA SER A 42 3.03 -5.12 4.19
C SER A 42 4.30 -5.14 3.33
N ASN A 43 5.22 -6.08 3.58
CA ASN A 43 6.48 -6.16 2.84
C ASN A 43 6.29 -6.47 1.35
N GLU A 44 5.33 -7.34 1.03
CA GLU A 44 5.00 -7.67 -0.36
C GLU A 44 4.37 -6.47 -1.08
N ILE A 45 3.47 -5.73 -0.43
CA ILE A 45 2.91 -4.48 -0.95
C ILE A 45 4.03 -3.46 -1.21
N LYS A 46 4.93 -3.23 -0.24
CA LYS A 46 6.06 -2.30 -0.40
C LYS A 46 6.99 -2.71 -1.55
N THR A 47 7.20 -4.00 -1.75
CA THR A 47 8.01 -4.51 -2.86
C THR A 47 7.35 -4.22 -4.21
N ALA A 48 6.06 -4.51 -4.35
CA ALA A 48 5.29 -4.21 -5.55
C ALA A 48 5.25 -2.70 -5.85
N LEU A 49 5.08 -1.89 -4.82
CA LEU A 49 5.03 -0.43 -4.95
C LEU A 49 6.37 0.14 -5.41
N ASN A 50 7.49 -0.32 -4.85
CA ASN A 50 8.82 0.08 -5.27
C ASN A 50 9.11 -0.32 -6.73
N ALA A 51 8.67 -1.51 -7.15
CA ALA A 51 8.80 -1.92 -8.54
C ALA A 51 8.00 -0.99 -9.48
N ALA A 52 6.76 -0.65 -9.11
CA ALA A 52 5.92 0.26 -9.87
C ALA A 52 6.49 1.68 -9.95
N LEU A 53 7.02 2.22 -8.84
CA LEU A 53 7.66 3.54 -8.81
C LEU A 53 8.90 3.60 -9.71
N ARG A 54 9.73 2.54 -9.71
CA ARG A 54 10.88 2.43 -10.63
C ARG A 54 10.45 2.41 -12.09
N THR A 55 9.36 1.71 -12.43
CA THR A 55 8.80 1.71 -13.78
C THR A 55 8.20 3.08 -14.16
N ALA A 56 7.63 3.80 -13.20
CA ALA A 56 7.05 5.13 -13.40
C ALA A 56 8.08 6.26 -13.54
N ASN A 57 9.38 5.96 -13.38
CA ASN A 57 10.49 6.91 -13.45
C ASN A 57 10.34 8.09 -12.46
N LEU A 58 9.81 7.78 -11.25
CA LEU A 58 9.67 8.69 -10.10
C LEU A 58 10.80 8.48 -9.09
#